data_AF-A0AAW0JN43-F1
#
_entry.id   AF-A0AAW0JN43-F1
#
_cell.length_a   1.000
_cell.length_b   1.000
_cell.length_c   1.000
_cell.angle_alpha   90.00
_cell.angle_beta   90.00
_cell.angle_gamma   90.00
#
_symmetry.space_group_name_H-M   'P 1'
#
loop_
_entity.id
_entity.type
_entity.pdbx_description
1 polymer ?
#
loop_
_entity_poly.entity_id
_entity_poly.type
_entity_poly.pdbx_seq_one_letter_code
_entity_poly.pdbx_strand_id
1 'polypeptide(L)'
;MQTKMEDLPLPTLFEQARKIHSTATDSGADQEVVKKGLEALVKCEDMVNKLGLFSTNETKEDISTTNLKYLLVPFYLAELTEKVAQDDRIQILKASQEKLKEFISLCEAMELVPKEELEATTQGVPNSLADQRARKIARFKRQKAAEAKLLEIKERKERRGRSTKAAALSTPVEAGEEDELDDDGEEEREAWLTTISLAICKEGDKDFSRDVLDNRTKTVEAWHRDAAVRARYTKPAQPITCAAFAQDVLEGRAKVSEVANHEH
;
A
#
# COMPACT_ATOMS: atom_id res chain seq x y z
N MET A 1 -26.96 -23.98 -1.00
CA MET A 1 -25.60 -24.52 -1.23
C MET A 1 -24.64 -23.36 -1.12
N GLN A 2 -23.78 -23.36 -0.11
CA GLN A 2 -22.73 -22.35 0.06
C GLN A 2 -21.58 -22.81 -0.83
N THR A 3 -21.44 -22.21 -2.01
CA THR A 3 -20.33 -22.52 -2.92
C THR A 3 -19.03 -22.23 -2.18
N LYS A 4 -18.25 -23.28 -1.90
CA LYS A 4 -16.92 -23.10 -1.31
C LYS A 4 -16.09 -22.27 -2.28
N MET A 5 -15.36 -21.28 -1.78
CA MET A 5 -14.50 -20.45 -2.64
C MET A 5 -13.48 -21.29 -3.43
N GLU A 6 -13.20 -22.53 -2.98
CA GLU A 6 -12.30 -23.52 -3.55
C GLU A 6 -12.57 -23.86 -5.04
N ASP A 7 -13.80 -23.73 -5.53
CA ASP A 7 -14.17 -24.16 -6.89
C ASP A 7 -14.43 -23.00 -7.89
N LEU A 8 -14.31 -21.75 -7.45
CA LEU A 8 -14.60 -20.61 -8.32
C LEU A 8 -13.47 -20.34 -9.35
N PRO A 9 -13.80 -19.99 -10.61
CA PRO A 9 -12.82 -19.57 -11.62
C PRO A 9 -12.07 -18.29 -11.21
N LEU A 10 -10.81 -18.17 -11.65
CA LEU A 10 -9.95 -17.01 -11.35
C LEU A 10 -10.60 -15.65 -11.70
N PRO A 11 -11.23 -15.45 -12.88
CA PRO A 11 -11.91 -14.20 -13.19
C PRO A 11 -13.03 -13.84 -12.20
N THR A 12 -13.80 -14.84 -11.75
CA THR A 12 -14.91 -14.64 -10.81
C THR A 12 -14.40 -14.28 -9.42
N LEU A 13 -13.37 -14.98 -8.96
CA LEU A 13 -12.72 -14.67 -7.67
C LEU A 13 -12.15 -13.25 -7.66
N PHE A 14 -11.46 -12.88 -8.74
CA PHE A 14 -10.85 -11.56 -8.86
C PHE A 14 -11.91 -10.44 -8.83
N GLU A 15 -13.00 -10.56 -9.59
CA GLU A 15 -14.03 -9.52 -9.57
C GLU A 15 -14.77 -9.43 -8.23
N GLN A 16 -15.00 -10.57 -7.57
CA GLN A 16 -15.55 -10.57 -6.21
C GLN A 16 -14.62 -9.84 -5.23
N ALA A 17 -13.33 -10.18 -5.24
CA ALA A 17 -12.30 -9.54 -4.44
C ALA A 17 -12.21 -8.03 -4.70
N ARG A 18 -12.14 -7.64 -5.96
CA ARG A 18 -12.05 -6.23 -6.39
C ARG A 18 -13.26 -5.42 -5.96
N LYS A 19 -14.47 -5.98 -6.05
CA LYS A 19 -15.69 -5.32 -5.57
C LYS A 19 -15.67 -5.09 -4.06
N ILE A 20 -15.20 -6.08 -3.30
CA ILE A 20 -15.02 -5.97 -1.85
C ILE A 20 -13.99 -4.88 -1.53
N HIS A 21 -12.85 -4.88 -2.22
CA HIS A 21 -11.79 -3.89 -2.07
C HIS A 21 -12.29 -2.45 -2.31
N SER A 22 -13.01 -2.21 -3.42
CA SER A 22 -13.58 -0.88 -3.71
C SER A 22 -14.55 -0.45 -2.61
N THR A 23 -15.45 -1.33 -2.19
CA THR A 23 -16.41 -1.02 -1.10
C THR A 23 -15.68 -0.67 0.22
N ALA A 24 -14.69 -1.48 0.60
CA ALA A 24 -13.90 -1.28 1.82
C ALA A 24 -13.04 0.00 1.78
N THR A 25 -12.65 0.44 0.58
CA THR A 25 -11.81 1.62 0.39
C THR A 25 -12.62 2.91 0.32
N ASP A 26 -13.76 2.89 -0.38
CA ASP A 26 -14.58 4.08 -0.65
C ASP A 26 -15.53 4.42 0.50
N SER A 27 -16.17 3.41 1.10
CA SER A 27 -17.21 3.59 2.12
C SER A 27 -16.94 2.85 3.44
N GLY A 28 -15.88 2.03 3.49
CA GLY A 28 -15.66 1.07 4.57
C GLY A 28 -16.49 -0.21 4.39
N ALA A 29 -16.08 -1.27 5.07
CA ALA A 29 -16.74 -2.58 5.04
C ALA A 29 -16.60 -3.29 6.39
N ASP A 30 -17.55 -4.19 6.69
CA ASP A 30 -17.50 -5.02 7.88
C ASP A 30 -16.32 -6.00 7.84
N GLN A 31 -15.81 -6.38 9.01
CA GLN A 31 -14.63 -7.26 9.12
C GLN A 31 -14.83 -8.64 8.49
N GLU A 32 -16.05 -9.16 8.46
CA GLU A 32 -16.36 -10.42 7.77
C GLU A 32 -16.21 -10.27 6.24
N VAL A 33 -16.62 -9.12 5.70
CA VAL A 33 -16.49 -8.81 4.26
C VAL A 33 -15.02 -8.60 3.90
N VAL A 34 -14.26 -7.88 4.72
CA VAL A 34 -12.81 -7.69 4.55
C VAL A 34 -12.09 -9.05 4.55
N LYS A 35 -12.39 -9.93 5.50
CA LYS A 35 -11.81 -11.28 5.56
C LYS A 35 -12.14 -12.11 4.31
N LYS A 36 -13.39 -12.09 3.85
CA LYS A 36 -13.79 -12.77 2.61
C LYS A 36 -13.06 -12.23 1.38
N GLY A 37 -12.82 -10.92 1.31
CA GLY A 37 -12.04 -10.32 0.23
C GLY A 37 -10.58 -10.76 0.26
N LEU A 38 -9.98 -10.83 1.45
CA LEU A 38 -8.61 -11.33 1.63
C LEU A 38 -8.48 -12.79 1.23
N GLU A 39 -9.40 -13.66 1.67
CA GLU A 39 -9.43 -15.08 1.27
C GLU A 39 -9.52 -15.23 -0.26
N ALA A 40 -10.40 -14.44 -0.91
CA ALA A 40 -10.54 -14.45 -2.36
C ALA A 40 -9.27 -13.97 -3.07
N LEU A 41 -8.60 -12.93 -2.56
CA LEU A 41 -7.36 -12.41 -3.14
C LEU A 41 -6.17 -13.35 -2.96
N VAL A 42 -6.02 -13.97 -1.78
CA VAL A 42 -4.97 -14.99 -1.54
C VAL A 42 -5.16 -16.15 -2.51
N LYS A 43 -6.41 -16.58 -2.74
CA LYS A 43 -6.69 -17.61 -3.73
C LYS A 43 -6.38 -17.15 -5.16
N CYS A 44 -6.68 -15.89 -5.51
CA CYS A 44 -6.30 -15.34 -6.81
C CYS A 44 -4.77 -15.39 -7.00
N GLU A 45 -4.01 -14.96 -5.99
CA GLU A 45 -2.55 -14.98 -6.01
C GLU A 45 -2.01 -16.40 -6.22
N ASP A 46 -2.51 -17.38 -5.46
CA ASP A 46 -2.13 -18.79 -5.62
C ASP A 46 -2.40 -19.31 -7.04
N MET A 47 -3.56 -18.97 -7.62
CA MET A 47 -3.92 -19.40 -8.97
C MET A 47 -3.05 -18.73 -10.03
N VAL A 48 -2.79 -17.42 -9.91
CA VAL A 48 -1.91 -16.66 -10.80
C VAL A 48 -0.50 -17.27 -10.81
N ASN A 49 0.04 -17.58 -9.62
CA ASN A 49 1.35 -18.21 -9.47
C ASN A 49 1.39 -19.62 -10.08
N LYS A 50 0.38 -20.45 -9.84
CA LYS A 50 0.30 -21.81 -10.40
C LYS A 50 0.14 -21.84 -11.91
N LEU A 51 -0.59 -20.87 -12.47
CA LEU A 51 -0.77 -20.73 -13.91
C LEU A 51 0.46 -20.13 -14.61
N GLY A 52 1.38 -19.52 -13.84
CA GLY A 52 2.56 -18.87 -14.39
C GLY A 52 2.21 -17.73 -15.35
N LEU A 53 1.17 -16.95 -15.03
CA LEU A 53 0.64 -15.91 -15.93
C LEU A 53 1.63 -14.77 -16.21
N PHE A 54 2.68 -14.65 -15.41
CA PHE A 54 3.69 -13.61 -15.52
C PHE A 54 5.07 -14.25 -15.41
N SER A 55 5.91 -14.03 -16.41
CA SER A 55 7.30 -14.43 -16.42
C SER A 55 8.22 -13.23 -16.31
N THR A 56 9.37 -13.37 -15.65
CA THR A 56 10.37 -12.29 -15.54
C THR A 56 11.01 -11.90 -16.88
N ASN A 57 10.75 -12.66 -17.95
CA ASN A 57 11.25 -12.37 -19.30
C ASN A 57 10.18 -11.71 -20.20
N GLU A 58 8.99 -11.46 -19.67
CA GLU A 58 7.89 -10.81 -20.39
C GLU A 58 7.86 -9.32 -20.07
N THR A 59 7.50 -8.52 -21.07
CA THR A 59 7.18 -7.10 -20.89
C THR A 59 5.66 -6.93 -20.84
N LYS A 60 5.19 -5.75 -20.44
CA LYS A 60 3.75 -5.42 -20.51
C LYS A 60 3.12 -5.71 -21.87
N GLU A 61 3.88 -5.65 -22.97
CA GLU A 61 3.38 -5.91 -24.34
C GLU A 61 3.13 -7.39 -24.63
N ASP A 62 3.77 -8.28 -23.89
CA ASP A 62 3.63 -9.73 -24.03
C ASP A 62 2.42 -10.28 -23.23
N ILE A 63 1.85 -9.48 -22.34
CA ILE A 63 0.72 -9.85 -21.49
C ILE A 63 -0.60 -9.60 -22.23
N SER A 64 -1.46 -10.62 -22.29
CA SER A 64 -2.82 -10.44 -22.83
C SER A 64 -3.62 -9.43 -22.02
N THR A 65 -4.45 -8.64 -22.70
CA THR A 65 -5.32 -7.62 -22.07
C THR A 65 -6.14 -8.18 -20.92
N THR A 66 -6.65 -9.41 -21.06
CA THR A 66 -7.47 -10.09 -20.06
C THR A 66 -6.71 -10.46 -18.79
N ASN A 67 -5.38 -10.62 -18.87
CA ASN A 67 -4.52 -11.02 -17.76
C ASN A 67 -3.89 -9.84 -17.01
N LEU A 68 -3.79 -8.65 -17.64
CA LEU A 68 -3.19 -7.45 -17.03
C LEU A 68 -3.76 -7.13 -15.65
N LYS A 69 -5.06 -7.33 -15.46
CA LYS A 69 -5.74 -7.07 -14.19
C LYS A 69 -5.17 -7.87 -13.00
N TYR A 70 -4.60 -9.04 -13.25
CA TYR A 70 -4.04 -9.88 -12.18
C TYR A 70 -2.73 -9.34 -11.61
N LEU A 71 -2.06 -8.40 -12.30
CA LEU A 71 -0.91 -7.67 -11.75
C LEU A 71 -1.30 -6.83 -10.51
N LEU A 72 -2.57 -6.48 -10.36
CA LEU A 72 -3.09 -5.69 -9.24
C LEU A 72 -3.41 -6.53 -8.00
N VAL A 73 -3.31 -7.87 -8.06
CA VAL A 73 -3.66 -8.74 -6.92
C VAL A 73 -2.83 -8.41 -5.66
N PRO A 74 -1.49 -8.27 -5.72
CA PRO A 74 -0.71 -7.95 -4.53
C PRO A 74 -1.02 -6.54 -3.99
N PHE A 75 -1.32 -5.59 -4.88
CA PHE A 75 -1.76 -4.24 -4.50
C PHE A 75 -3.09 -4.26 -3.71
N TYR A 76 -4.09 -4.99 -4.21
CA TYR A 76 -5.37 -5.13 -3.51
C TYR A 76 -5.23 -5.89 -2.19
N LEU A 77 -4.34 -6.90 -2.12
CA LEU A 77 -4.02 -7.60 -0.87
C LEU A 77 -3.49 -6.63 0.17
N ALA A 78 -2.55 -5.78 -0.20
CA ALA A 78 -1.98 -4.79 0.70
C ALA A 78 -3.03 -3.82 1.24
N GLU A 79 -3.80 -3.18 0.35
CA GLU A 79 -4.80 -2.19 0.76
C GLU A 79 -5.89 -2.81 1.64
N LEU A 80 -6.33 -4.04 1.33
CA LEU A 80 -7.36 -4.71 2.11
C LEU A 80 -6.81 -5.25 3.45
N THR A 81 -5.54 -5.65 3.50
CA THR A 81 -4.85 -6.06 4.73
C THR A 81 -4.84 -4.90 5.74
N GLU A 82 -4.64 -3.67 5.28
CA GLU A 82 -4.68 -2.49 6.16
C GLU A 82 -6.07 -2.20 6.74
N LYS A 83 -7.15 -2.76 6.17
CA LYS A 83 -8.53 -2.62 6.67
C LYS A 83 -8.88 -3.63 7.77
N VAL A 84 -7.99 -4.57 8.06
CA VAL A 84 -8.20 -5.54 9.15
C VAL A 84 -8.13 -4.83 10.50
N ALA A 85 -9.16 -5.03 11.32
CA ALA A 85 -9.19 -4.61 12.71
C ALA A 85 -8.59 -5.73 13.57
N GLN A 86 -7.33 -5.55 14.00
CA GLN A 86 -6.61 -6.46 14.89
C GLN A 86 -5.72 -5.65 15.84
N ASP A 87 -5.43 -6.21 17.01
CA ASP A 87 -4.66 -5.53 18.06
C ASP A 87 -3.19 -5.27 17.67
N ASP A 88 -2.57 -6.15 16.86
CA ASP A 88 -1.20 -5.96 16.38
C ASP A 88 -1.17 -5.21 15.04
N ARG A 89 -1.31 -3.88 15.12
CA ARG A 89 -1.25 -3.00 13.95
C ARG A 89 0.11 -3.03 13.25
N ILE A 90 1.20 -3.32 13.96
CA ILE A 90 2.54 -3.38 13.38
C ILE A 90 2.64 -4.56 12.43
N GLN A 91 2.15 -5.74 12.82
CA GLN A 91 2.11 -6.92 11.94
C GLN A 91 1.29 -6.67 10.68
N ILE A 92 0.11 -6.04 10.80
CA ILE A 92 -0.73 -5.68 9.65
C ILE A 92 0.04 -4.79 8.66
N LEU A 93 0.71 -3.76 9.16
CA LEU A 93 1.46 -2.82 8.31
C LEU A 93 2.70 -3.45 7.66
N LYS A 94 3.31 -4.45 8.30
CA LYS A 94 4.40 -5.24 7.71
C LYS A 94 3.89 -6.16 6.60
N ALA A 95 2.81 -6.90 6.84
CA ALA A 95 2.21 -7.76 5.84
C ALA A 95 1.72 -6.97 4.60
N SER A 96 1.07 -5.82 4.82
CA SER A 96 0.73 -4.89 3.73
C SER A 96 1.96 -4.46 2.94
N GLN A 97 3.06 -4.11 3.62
CA GLN A 97 4.30 -3.70 2.97
C GLN A 97 4.93 -4.78 2.11
N GLU A 98 4.94 -6.02 2.58
CA GLU A 98 5.49 -7.15 1.82
C GLU A 98 4.72 -7.30 0.49
N LYS A 99 3.39 -7.21 0.54
CA LYS A 99 2.54 -7.25 -0.65
C LYS A 99 2.72 -6.05 -1.59
N LEU A 100 2.99 -4.86 -1.07
CA LEU A 100 3.30 -3.69 -1.89
C LEU A 100 4.68 -3.81 -2.56
N LYS A 101 5.67 -4.35 -1.85
CA LYS A 101 6.99 -4.63 -2.44
C LYS A 101 6.88 -5.65 -3.56
N GLU A 102 6.12 -6.73 -3.36
CA GLU A 102 5.82 -7.72 -4.40
C GLU A 102 5.16 -7.05 -5.63
N PHE A 103 4.15 -6.19 -5.41
CA PHE A 103 3.49 -5.44 -6.48
C PHE A 103 4.48 -4.57 -7.28
N ILE A 104 5.32 -3.78 -6.60
CA ILE A 104 6.28 -2.89 -7.25
C ILE A 104 7.32 -3.71 -8.02
N SER A 105 7.90 -4.75 -7.41
CA SER A 105 8.86 -5.63 -8.09
C SER A 105 8.27 -6.30 -9.33
N LEU A 106 6.99 -6.71 -9.27
CA LEU A 106 6.29 -7.25 -10.42
C LEU A 106 6.10 -6.18 -11.52
N CYS A 107 5.74 -4.95 -11.15
CA CYS A 107 5.62 -3.84 -12.10
C CYS A 107 6.96 -3.43 -12.71
N GLU A 108 8.06 -3.51 -11.96
CA GLU A 108 9.41 -3.25 -12.46
C GLU A 108 9.82 -4.30 -13.49
N ALA A 109 9.58 -5.58 -13.18
CA ALA A 109 9.87 -6.68 -14.12
C ALA A 109 9.10 -6.55 -15.45
N MET A 110 7.87 -6.03 -15.41
CA MET A 110 7.03 -5.84 -16.60
C MET A 110 7.23 -4.48 -17.30
N GLU A 111 8.21 -3.69 -16.88
CA GLU A 111 8.49 -2.33 -17.40
C GLU A 111 7.29 -1.37 -17.31
N LEU A 112 6.47 -1.52 -16.26
CA LEU A 112 5.32 -0.68 -15.97
C LEU A 112 5.68 0.53 -15.10
N VAL A 113 6.80 0.45 -14.37
CA VAL A 113 7.29 1.56 -13.55
C VAL A 113 7.93 2.62 -14.46
N PRO A 114 7.52 3.90 -14.35
CA PRO A 114 8.13 4.98 -15.12
C PRO A 114 9.64 5.09 -14.84
N LYS A 115 10.41 5.35 -15.90
CA LYS A 115 11.89 5.45 -15.82
C LYS A 115 12.34 6.48 -14.78
N GLU A 116 11.59 7.57 -14.62
CA GLU A 116 11.93 8.61 -13.64
C GLU A 116 11.83 8.14 -12.18
N GLU A 117 11.01 7.12 -11.88
CA GLU A 117 10.93 6.50 -10.55
C GLU A 117 12.06 5.48 -10.35
N LEU A 118 12.43 4.72 -11.40
CA LEU A 118 13.56 3.77 -11.38
C LEU A 118 14.92 4.47 -11.18
N GLU A 119 15.12 5.61 -11.84
CA GLU A 119 16.31 6.44 -11.71
C GLU A 119 16.46 7.02 -10.28
N ALA A 120 15.34 7.27 -9.60
CA ALA A 120 15.35 7.76 -8.22
C ALA A 120 15.82 6.69 -7.22
N THR A 121 15.49 5.42 -7.45
CA THR A 121 15.92 4.28 -6.63
C THR A 121 17.40 3.95 -6.84
N THR A 122 17.88 4.03 -8.08
CA THR A 122 19.28 3.71 -8.45
C THR A 122 20.28 4.81 -8.08
N GLN A 123 19.86 6.09 -8.07
CA GLN A 123 20.77 7.21 -7.78
C GLN A 123 21.02 7.47 -6.28
N GLY A 124 20.33 6.79 -5.36
CA GLY A 124 20.61 6.82 -3.93
C GLY A 124 20.50 8.20 -3.28
N VAL A 125 19.43 8.42 -2.51
CA VAL A 125 19.11 9.64 -1.74
C VAL A 125 18.98 10.91 -2.62
N PRO A 126 17.83 11.63 -2.56
CA PRO A 126 17.69 12.90 -3.25
C PRO A 126 18.75 13.92 -2.77
N ASN A 127 19.61 14.39 -3.67
CA ASN A 127 20.72 15.29 -3.34
C ASN A 127 20.25 16.69 -2.88
N SER A 128 18.98 17.05 -3.09
CA SER A 128 18.40 18.32 -2.63
C SER A 128 16.91 18.21 -2.26
N LEU A 129 16.46 19.05 -1.32
CA LEU A 129 15.03 19.24 -1.01
C LEU A 129 14.25 19.72 -2.25
N ALA A 130 14.90 20.42 -3.17
CA ALA A 130 14.31 20.82 -4.45
C ALA A 130 13.98 19.61 -5.32
N ASP A 131 14.86 18.61 -5.37
CA ASP A 131 14.66 17.37 -6.12
C ASP A 131 13.54 16.53 -5.51
N GLN A 132 13.47 16.46 -4.17
CA GLN A 132 12.36 15.81 -3.46
C GLN A 132 11.01 16.44 -3.81
N ARG A 133 10.96 17.78 -3.78
CA ARG A 133 9.75 18.52 -4.13
C ARG A 133 9.36 18.33 -5.59
N ALA A 134 10.33 18.39 -6.51
CA ALA A 134 10.10 18.18 -7.93
C ALA A 134 9.54 16.78 -8.21
N ARG A 135 10.10 15.74 -7.56
CA ARG A 135 9.61 14.35 -7.65
C ARG A 135 8.17 14.22 -7.16
N LYS A 136 7.87 14.79 -5.98
CA LYS A 136 6.50 14.77 -5.43
C LYS A 136 5.50 15.46 -6.37
N ILE A 137 5.88 16.59 -6.95
CA ILE A 137 5.06 17.31 -7.93
C ILE A 137 4.84 16.46 -9.19
N ALA A 138 5.90 15.83 -9.73
CA ALA A 138 5.81 14.98 -10.91
C ALA A 138 4.88 13.78 -10.67
N ARG A 139 5.03 13.10 -9.53
CA ARG A 139 4.16 12.00 -9.10
C ARG A 139 2.71 12.43 -8.94
N PHE A 140 2.46 13.56 -8.27
CA PHE A 140 1.11 14.10 -8.12
C PHE A 140 0.46 14.47 -9.47
N LYS A 141 1.22 15.06 -10.40
CA LYS A 141 0.75 15.34 -11.75
C LYS A 141 0.41 14.06 -12.50
N ARG A 142 1.25 13.02 -12.41
CA ARG A 142 1.02 11.72 -13.03
C ARG A 142 -0.21 11.04 -12.44
N GLN A 143 -0.37 11.07 -11.12
CA GLN A 143 -1.56 10.59 -10.44
C GLN A 143 -2.82 11.28 -10.96
N LYS A 144 -2.82 12.62 -11.03
CA LYS A 144 -3.96 13.39 -11.55
C LYS A 144 -4.27 13.10 -13.00
N ALA A 145 -3.25 12.93 -13.84
CA ALA A 145 -3.43 12.55 -15.23
C ALA A 145 -4.04 11.14 -15.36
N ALA A 146 -3.58 10.18 -14.56
CA ALA A 146 -4.13 8.82 -14.55
C ALA A 146 -5.59 8.79 -14.06
N GLU A 147 -5.93 9.54 -13.00
CA GLU A 147 -7.31 9.71 -12.52
C GLU A 147 -8.23 10.30 -13.59
N ALA A 148 -7.79 11.39 -14.26
CA ALA A 148 -8.55 12.03 -15.33
C ALA A 148 -8.77 11.09 -16.52
N LYS A 149 -7.73 10.33 -16.90
CA LYS A 149 -7.79 9.39 -18.02
C LYS A 149 -8.75 8.23 -17.75
N LEU A 150 -8.75 7.67 -16.54
CA LEU A 150 -9.71 6.63 -16.16
C LEU A 150 -11.16 7.13 -16.19
N LEU A 151 -11.38 8.39 -15.77
CA LEU A 151 -12.70 9.01 -15.84
C LEU A 151 -13.15 9.17 -17.30
N GLU A 152 -12.27 9.65 -18.18
CA GLU A 152 -12.55 9.81 -19.61
C GLU A 152 -12.91 8.48 -20.29
N ILE A 153 -12.13 7.42 -20.01
CA ILE A 153 -12.41 6.06 -20.54
C ILE A 153 -13.78 5.58 -20.08
N LYS A 154 -14.12 5.80 -18.80
CA LYS A 154 -15.41 5.40 -18.25
C LYS A 154 -16.57 6.16 -18.92
N GLU A 155 -16.45 7.48 -19.07
CA GLU A 155 -17.47 8.30 -19.73
C GLU A 155 -17.66 7.90 -21.19
N ARG A 156 -16.57 7.61 -21.91
CA ARG A 156 -16.61 7.15 -23.30
C ARG A 156 -17.34 5.82 -23.43
N LYS A 157 -17.04 4.86 -22.54
CA LYS A 157 -17.70 3.55 -22.49
C LYS A 157 -19.18 3.66 -22.17
N GLU A 158 -19.57 4.52 -21.23
CA GLU A 158 -20.98 4.79 -20.93
C GLU A 158 -21.72 5.41 -22.13
N ARG A 159 -21.08 6.33 -22.84
CA ARG A 159 -21.67 7.00 -24.00
C ARG A 159 -21.91 6.03 -25.17
N ARG A 160 -20.94 5.14 -25.44
CA ARG A 160 -21.13 4.03 -26.39
C ARG A 160 -22.22 3.07 -25.96
N GLY A 161 -22.22 2.63 -24.70
CA GLY A 161 -23.25 1.72 -24.17
C GLY A 161 -24.68 2.28 -24.25
N ARG A 162 -24.85 3.61 -24.15
CA ARG A 162 -26.15 4.26 -24.39
C ARG A 162 -26.52 4.26 -25.87
N SER A 163 -25.56 4.51 -26.76
CA SER A 163 -25.77 4.49 -28.22
C SER A 163 -26.17 3.11 -28.72
N THR A 164 -25.46 2.06 -28.31
CA THR A 164 -25.76 0.67 -28.71
C THR A 164 -27.12 0.22 -28.18
N LYS A 165 -27.45 0.57 -26.93
CA LYS A 165 -28.77 0.30 -26.35
C LYS A 165 -29.88 1.03 -27.11
N ALA A 166 -29.67 2.28 -27.52
CA ALA A 166 -30.65 3.05 -28.30
C ALA A 166 -30.82 2.50 -29.74
N ALA A 167 -29.74 2.03 -30.36
CA ALA A 167 -29.75 1.41 -31.69
C ALA A 167 -30.52 0.08 -31.68
N ALA A 168 -30.25 -0.80 -30.69
CA ALA A 168 -30.98 -2.07 -30.52
C ALA A 168 -32.49 -1.91 -30.29
N LEU A 169 -32.92 -0.74 -29.81
CA LEU A 169 -34.34 -0.39 -29.62
C LEU A 169 -35.00 0.16 -30.91
N SER A 170 -34.24 0.50 -31.95
CA SER A 170 -34.74 1.27 -33.11
C SER A 170 -34.65 0.54 -34.46
N THR A 171 -33.99 -0.61 -34.59
CA THR A 171 -33.81 -1.31 -35.88
C THR A 171 -34.45 -2.71 -35.91
N PRO A 172 -35.35 -2.99 -36.89
CA PRO A 172 -35.61 -4.37 -37.33
C PRO A 172 -34.38 -4.89 -38.07
N VAL A 173 -33.92 -6.09 -37.69
CA VAL A 173 -32.71 -6.75 -38.18
C VAL A 173 -32.64 -6.79 -39.71
N GLU A 174 -31.73 -6.03 -40.32
CA GLU A 174 -31.21 -6.31 -41.65
C GLU A 174 -29.68 -6.22 -41.61
N ALA A 175 -29.06 -7.27 -42.16
CA ALA A 175 -27.65 -7.59 -42.03
C ALA A 175 -26.75 -6.57 -42.75
N GLY A 176 -25.67 -6.21 -42.07
CA GLY A 176 -24.58 -5.36 -42.56
C GLY A 176 -23.52 -5.24 -41.48
N GLU A 177 -22.84 -6.34 -41.18
CA GLU A 177 -21.67 -6.38 -40.29
C GLU A 177 -20.50 -5.65 -41.00
N GLU A 178 -20.37 -4.35 -40.78
CA GLU A 178 -19.18 -3.58 -41.17
C GLU A 178 -18.60 -2.89 -39.92
N ASP A 179 -17.50 -3.45 -39.42
CA ASP A 179 -16.45 -2.85 -38.59
C ASP A 179 -16.78 -2.21 -37.21
N GLU A 180 -17.46 -2.94 -36.30
CA GLU A 180 -17.30 -2.74 -34.83
C GLU A 180 -16.05 -3.50 -34.30
N LEU A 181 -14.92 -3.44 -35.02
CA LEU A 181 -13.73 -4.24 -34.74
C LEU A 181 -12.79 -3.55 -33.72
N ASP A 182 -12.43 -4.30 -32.67
CA ASP A 182 -11.29 -4.14 -31.74
C ASP A 182 -11.18 -2.95 -30.75
N ASP A 183 -11.99 -1.89 -30.83
CA ASP A 183 -11.85 -0.72 -29.92
C ASP A 183 -12.03 -1.07 -28.42
N ASP A 184 -12.91 -2.00 -28.05
CA ASP A 184 -13.15 -2.35 -26.63
C ASP A 184 -11.94 -3.08 -26.00
N GLY A 185 -11.15 -3.80 -26.80
CA GLY A 185 -9.95 -4.51 -26.33
C GLY A 185 -8.79 -3.57 -26.04
N GLU A 186 -8.53 -2.60 -26.93
CA GLU A 186 -7.49 -1.59 -26.73
C GLU A 186 -7.83 -0.66 -25.56
N GLU A 187 -9.08 -0.24 -25.43
CA GLU A 187 -9.51 0.57 -24.30
C GLU A 187 -9.49 -0.18 -22.97
N GLU A 188 -9.86 -1.46 -22.93
CA GLU A 188 -9.73 -2.28 -21.73
C GLU A 188 -8.26 -2.37 -21.32
N ARG A 189 -7.36 -2.60 -22.28
CA ARG A 189 -5.91 -2.62 -22.06
C ARG A 189 -5.43 -1.30 -21.49
N GLU A 190 -5.84 -0.19 -22.09
CA GLU A 190 -5.50 1.16 -21.65
C GLU A 190 -6.02 1.43 -20.23
N ALA A 191 -7.24 0.99 -19.90
CA ALA A 191 -7.82 1.14 -18.58
C ALA A 191 -7.03 0.36 -17.52
N TRP A 192 -6.61 -0.88 -17.81
CA TRP A 192 -5.82 -1.68 -16.89
C TRP A 192 -4.42 -1.09 -16.67
N LEU A 193 -3.72 -0.72 -17.73
CA LEU A 193 -2.40 -0.08 -17.62
C LEU A 193 -2.48 1.25 -16.86
N THR A 194 -3.53 2.04 -17.11
CA THR A 194 -3.73 3.32 -16.39
C THR A 194 -4.05 3.06 -14.91
N THR A 195 -4.81 2.01 -14.59
CA THR A 195 -5.09 1.61 -13.20
C THR A 195 -3.82 1.18 -12.47
N ILE A 196 -2.95 0.40 -13.12
CA ILE A 196 -1.65 -0.01 -12.56
C ILE A 196 -0.76 1.21 -12.33
N SER A 197 -0.68 2.13 -13.31
CA SER A 197 0.07 3.38 -13.17
C SER A 197 -0.44 4.24 -12.00
N LEU A 198 -1.76 4.32 -11.83
CA LEU A 198 -2.36 5.00 -10.69
C LEU A 198 -2.00 4.33 -9.35
N ALA A 199 -2.02 3.00 -9.28
CA ALA A 199 -1.63 2.23 -8.09
C ALA A 199 -0.16 2.49 -7.71
N ILE A 200 0.76 2.48 -8.68
CA ILE A 200 2.18 2.82 -8.48
C ILE A 200 2.32 4.26 -7.94
N CYS A 201 1.57 5.22 -8.50
CA CYS A 201 1.59 6.61 -8.08
C CYS A 201 1.02 6.84 -6.67
N LYS A 202 0.04 6.04 -6.25
CA LYS A 202 -0.48 6.08 -4.88
C LYS A 202 0.51 5.53 -3.87
N GLU A 203 1.27 4.50 -4.22
CA GLU A 203 2.11 3.80 -3.25
C GLU A 203 3.35 4.59 -2.82
N GLY A 204 4.22 5.00 -3.73
CA GLY A 204 5.38 5.82 -3.33
C GLY A 204 5.09 7.25 -2.80
N ASP A 205 3.84 7.73 -2.72
CA ASP A 205 3.52 8.88 -1.82
C ASP A 205 3.49 8.42 -0.35
N LYS A 206 3.07 7.16 -0.12
CA LYS A 206 3.20 6.48 1.17
C LYS A 206 4.65 6.15 1.49
N ASP A 207 5.51 5.75 0.53
CA ASP A 207 6.94 5.50 0.81
C ASP A 207 7.65 6.75 1.36
N PHE A 208 7.35 7.96 0.86
CA PHE A 208 7.91 9.19 1.44
C PHE A 208 7.45 9.43 2.88
N SER A 209 6.16 9.19 3.17
CA SER A 209 5.62 9.29 4.54
C SER A 209 6.22 8.19 5.44
N ARG A 210 6.46 7.00 4.87
CA ARG A 210 6.95 5.81 5.54
C ARG A 210 8.44 5.86 5.85
N ASP A 211 9.28 6.36 4.95
CA ASP A 211 10.70 6.60 5.22
C ASP A 211 10.87 7.63 6.34
N VAL A 212 10.04 8.68 6.36
CA VAL A 212 10.01 9.67 7.44
C VAL A 212 9.58 9.04 8.77
N LEU A 213 8.59 8.14 8.76
CA LEU A 213 8.12 7.44 9.95
C LEU A 213 9.10 6.36 10.42
N ASP A 214 9.69 5.57 9.51
CA ASP A 214 10.67 4.52 9.81
C ASP A 214 11.97 5.12 10.36
N ASN A 215 12.39 6.28 9.84
CA ASN A 215 13.52 7.02 10.39
C ASN A 215 13.24 7.58 11.79
N ARG A 216 12.02 8.06 12.04
CA ARG A 216 11.57 8.44 13.40
C ARG A 216 11.51 7.25 14.34
N THR A 217 10.97 6.11 13.90
CA THR A 217 10.87 4.88 14.70
C THR A 217 12.25 4.35 15.04
N LYS A 218 13.18 4.27 14.08
CA LYS A 218 14.59 3.90 14.32
C LYS A 218 15.28 4.86 15.29
N THR A 219 15.00 6.16 15.19
CA THR A 219 15.53 7.16 16.14
C THR A 219 15.02 6.91 17.55
N VAL A 220 13.72 6.65 17.70
CA VAL A 220 13.08 6.34 18.98
C VAL A 220 13.59 5.02 19.56
N GLU A 221 13.71 3.97 18.75
CA GLU A 221 14.30 2.69 19.16
C GLU A 221 15.76 2.83 19.59
N ALA A 222 16.54 3.65 18.89
CA ALA A 222 17.92 3.97 19.27
C ALA A 222 17.97 4.72 20.61
N TRP A 223 17.07 5.67 20.84
CA TRP A 223 16.95 6.37 22.12
C TRP A 223 16.57 5.42 23.26
N HIS A 224 15.61 4.52 23.05
CA HIS A 224 15.24 3.53 24.07
C HIS A 224 16.37 2.55 24.36
N ARG A 225 17.07 2.07 23.33
CA ARG A 225 18.23 1.19 23.49
C ARG A 225 19.35 1.88 24.25
N ASP A 226 19.66 3.11 23.88
CA ASP A 226 20.71 3.90 24.51
C ASP A 226 20.35 4.29 25.96
N ALA A 227 19.09 4.67 26.22
CA ALA A 227 18.59 4.88 27.58
C ALA A 227 18.67 3.61 28.43
N ALA A 228 18.31 2.45 27.88
CA ALA A 228 18.42 1.15 28.56
C ALA A 228 19.88 0.74 28.82
N VAL A 229 20.81 1.09 27.92
CA VAL A 229 22.25 0.89 28.14
C VAL A 229 22.76 1.82 29.23
N ARG A 230 22.43 3.12 29.18
CA ARG A 230 22.82 4.10 30.22
C ARG A 230 22.29 3.69 31.60
N ALA A 231 21.05 3.22 31.69
CA ALA A 231 20.44 2.76 32.95
C ALA A 231 21.24 1.64 33.65
N ARG A 232 21.96 0.80 32.90
CA ARG A 232 22.81 -0.27 33.46
C ARG A 232 24.09 0.25 34.12
N TYR A 233 24.55 1.44 33.73
CA TYR A 233 25.79 2.06 34.22
C TYR A 233 25.55 3.24 35.15
N THR A 234 24.32 3.78 35.19
CA THR A 234 23.92 4.76 36.19
C THR A 234 23.62 4.04 37.51
N LYS A 235 24.48 4.22 38.52
CA LYS A 235 24.13 3.83 39.88
C LYS A 235 22.99 4.73 40.36
N PRO A 236 21.86 4.19 40.85
CA PRO A 236 20.85 5.01 41.50
C PRO A 236 21.52 5.71 42.68
N ALA A 237 21.29 7.03 42.81
CA ALA A 237 21.73 7.75 44.00
C ALA A 237 21.09 7.06 45.21
N GLN A 238 21.91 6.61 46.15
CA GLN A 238 21.37 5.96 47.34
C GLN A 238 20.52 6.98 48.09
N PRO A 239 19.28 6.63 48.48
CA PRO A 239 18.48 7.50 49.31
C PRO A 239 19.23 7.72 50.62
N ILE A 240 19.56 8.98 50.93
CA ILE A 240 20.13 9.34 52.23
C ILE A 240 19.03 9.07 53.25
N THR A 241 19.19 7.99 54.02
CA THR A 241 18.25 7.68 55.10
C THR A 241 18.42 8.73 56.20
N CYS A 242 17.32 9.08 56.90
CA CYS A 242 17.37 10.05 58.00
C CYS A 242 18.41 9.68 59.07
N ALA A 243 18.67 8.38 59.26
CA ALA A 243 19.69 7.86 60.16
C ALA A 243 21.12 8.19 59.68
N ALA A 244 21.41 8.05 58.38
CA ALA A 244 22.73 8.37 57.80
C ALA A 244 23.00 9.88 57.86
N PHE A 245 22.01 10.72 57.54
CA PHE A 245 22.15 12.17 57.66
C PHE A 245 22.37 12.61 59.11
N ALA A 246 21.61 12.04 60.06
CA ALA A 246 21.80 12.34 61.47
C ALA A 246 23.21 11.98 61.95
N GLN A 247 23.75 10.83 61.50
CA GLN A 247 25.11 10.41 61.80
C GLN A 247 26.16 11.38 61.22
N ASP A 248 26.00 11.80 59.97
CA ASP A 248 26.92 12.74 59.30
C ASP A 248 26.91 14.13 59.95
N VAL A 249 25.75 14.58 60.45
CA VAL A 249 25.65 15.83 61.23
C VAL A 249 26.39 15.71 62.57
N LEU A 250 26.21 14.59 63.29
CA LEU A 250 26.89 14.35 64.56
C LEU A 250 28.41 14.22 64.40
N GLU A 251 28.86 13.66 63.28
CA GLU A 251 30.27 13.51 62.95
C GLU A 251 30.88 14.75 62.27
N GLY A 252 30.09 15.83 62.11
CA GLY A 252 30.53 17.11 61.56
C GLY A 252 30.75 17.13 60.05
N ARG A 253 30.29 16.09 59.34
CA ARG A 253 30.41 15.94 57.88
C ARG A 253 29.29 16.64 57.11
N ALA A 254 28.18 16.99 57.77
CA ALA A 254 27.04 17.71 57.22
C ALA A 254 26.51 18.77 58.20
N LYS A 255 25.73 19.75 57.72
CA LYS A 255 25.13 20.80 58.57
C LYS A 255 23.63 20.60 58.72
N VAL A 256 23.10 20.86 59.93
CA VAL A 256 21.65 20.81 60.21
C VAL A 256 20.82 21.70 59.27
N SER A 257 21.40 22.77 58.72
CA SER A 257 20.73 23.65 57.75
C SER A 257 20.46 23.01 56.38
N GLU A 258 21.06 21.85 56.09
CA GLU A 258 20.94 21.13 54.81
C GLU A 258 19.72 20.19 54.75
N VAL A 259 18.93 20.13 55.84
CA VAL A 259 17.72 19.28 55.99
C VAL A 259 16.61 19.59 54.95
N ALA A 260 16.57 20.80 54.40
CA ALA A 260 15.42 21.28 53.60
C ALA A 260 15.24 20.63 52.21
N ASN A 261 16.16 19.76 51.76
CA ASN A 261 16.05 19.09 50.45
C ASN A 261 15.67 17.60 50.54
N HIS A 262 15.28 17.10 51.72
CA HIS A 262 14.85 15.71 51.92
C HIS A 262 13.38 15.64 52.32
N GLU A 263 12.48 15.95 51.39
CA GLU A 263 11.11 15.43 51.46
C GLU A 263 11.08 14.00 50.89
N HIS A 264 10.28 13.14 51.53
CA HIS A 264 10.12 11.71 51.25
C HIS A 264 9.54 11.38 49.88
#